data_AF-A0A7S4P1R5-F1
#
_entry.id   AF-A0A7S4P1R5-F1
#
_cell.length_a   1.000
_cell.length_b   1.000
_cell.length_c   1.000
_cell.angle_alpha   90.00
_cell.angle_beta   90.00
_cell.angle_gamma   90.00
#
_symmetry.space_group_name_H-M   'P 1'
#
loop_
_entity.id
_entity.type
_entity.pdbx_description
1 polymer ?
#
loop_
_entity_poly.entity_id
_entity_poly.type
_entity_poly.pdbx_seq_one_letter_code
_entity_poly.pdbx_strand_id
1 'polypeptide(L)'
;SSSSSSSSSSSSSNQNVRELLCCVYCGGEFPIHQLANLLVLSVRSEIEKHYLGWCRCVDPSCGLRTRQPLVKHNQIRCPVTDCKAKMEEEVSAAHLYTQLKYYKSLFDVDSAIEVMKEAKEDTAMNLAQLNACKMTFGKVESIIQSFLDKNEREYVNLQSLFSFLETK
;
A
#
# COMPACT_ATOMS: atom_id res chain seq x y z
N SER A 1 51.08 22.86 -25.97
CA SER A 1 50.10 22.07 -26.73
C SER A 1 49.16 21.40 -25.75
N SER A 2 48.09 22.09 -25.39
CA SER A 2 46.71 21.76 -25.76
C SER A 2 46.10 20.64 -24.91
N SER A 3 45.43 21.10 -23.85
CA SER A 3 44.14 20.68 -23.30
C SER A 3 43.43 19.49 -23.97
N SER A 4 42.83 18.62 -23.15
CA SER A 4 41.40 18.25 -23.24
C SER A 4 40.95 17.54 -21.97
N SER A 5 40.30 18.31 -21.11
CA SER A 5 39.39 17.86 -20.06
C SER A 5 38.15 17.21 -20.67
N SER A 6 37.61 16.20 -20.00
CA SER A 6 36.24 15.71 -20.25
C SER A 6 35.58 15.45 -18.91
N SER A 7 34.97 16.51 -18.39
CA SER A 7 34.06 16.50 -17.27
C SER A 7 32.74 15.85 -17.71
N SER A 8 32.33 14.77 -17.08
CA SER A 8 30.96 14.28 -17.16
C SER A 8 30.25 14.59 -15.84
N SER A 9 29.61 15.76 -15.85
CA SER A 9 28.77 16.32 -14.81
C SER A 9 27.37 15.71 -14.88
N SER A 10 27.00 14.83 -13.95
CA SER A 10 25.60 14.54 -13.62
C SER A 10 25.55 13.63 -12.39
N SER A 11 25.08 14.12 -11.23
CA SER A 11 24.45 13.31 -10.14
C SER A 11 24.21 14.10 -8.83
N SER A 12 23.78 15.36 -8.86
CA SER A 12 23.46 16.09 -7.61
C SER A 12 22.11 15.69 -6.99
N SER A 13 21.19 15.13 -7.78
CA SER A 13 19.87 14.70 -7.30
C SER A 13 19.86 13.30 -6.64
N ASN A 14 20.89 12.49 -6.89
CA ASN A 14 20.97 11.12 -6.36
C ASN A 14 21.74 11.00 -5.03
N GLN A 15 22.37 12.07 -4.54
CA GLN A 15 23.14 12.01 -3.29
C GLN A 15 22.24 12.01 -2.05
N ASN A 16 21.13 12.76 -2.06
CA ASN A 16 20.27 12.92 -0.89
C ASN A 16 19.35 11.72 -0.60
N VAL A 17 19.02 10.90 -1.61
CA VAL A 17 18.21 9.67 -1.42
C VAL A 17 19.03 8.56 -0.74
N ARG A 18 20.35 8.56 -0.92
CA ARG A 18 21.26 7.52 -0.43
C ARG A 18 21.31 7.44 1.10
N GLU A 19 21.01 8.53 1.80
CA GLU A 19 21.04 8.58 3.26
C GLU A 19 19.77 8.01 3.92
N LEU A 20 18.64 7.98 3.21
CA LEU A 20 17.34 7.57 3.77
C LEU A 20 17.06 6.06 3.69
N LEU A 21 17.67 5.38 2.72
CA LEU A 21 17.45 3.97 2.44
C LEU A 21 18.78 3.21 2.58
N CYS A 22 19.24 3.06 3.81
CA CYS A 22 20.43 2.30 4.15
C CYS A 22 20.07 1.11 5.05
N CYS A 23 20.80 0.01 4.88
CA CYS A 23 20.66 -1.12 5.78
C CYS A 23 21.23 -0.77 7.16
N VAL A 24 20.43 -0.93 8.22
CA VAL A 24 20.83 -0.68 9.60
C VAL A 24 22.05 -1.52 10.04
N TYR A 25 22.25 -2.70 9.43
CA TYR A 25 23.31 -3.63 9.84
C TYR A 25 24.61 -3.49 9.06
N CYS A 26 24.57 -3.21 7.76
CA CYS A 26 25.77 -3.15 6.92
C CYS A 26 26.04 -1.77 6.31
N GLY A 27 25.15 -0.79 6.47
CA GLY A 27 25.25 0.54 5.87
C GLY A 27 25.13 0.54 4.35
N GLY A 28 24.83 -0.59 3.72
CA GLY A 28 24.66 -0.70 2.27
C GLY A 28 23.47 0.12 1.78
N GLU A 29 23.65 0.82 0.67
CA GLU A 29 22.59 1.57 -0.01
C GLU A 29 21.53 0.60 -0.57
N PHE A 30 20.25 0.93 -0.38
CA PHE A 30 19.15 0.16 -0.95
C PHE A 30 18.68 0.80 -2.27
N PRO A 31 18.89 0.15 -3.42
CA PRO A 31 18.55 0.75 -4.71
C PRO A 31 17.03 0.81 -4.91
N ILE A 32 16.55 1.96 -5.38
CA ILE A 32 15.11 2.23 -5.52
C ILE A 32 14.38 1.21 -6.40
N HIS A 33 15.04 0.69 -7.45
CA HIS A 33 14.43 -0.30 -8.34
C HIS A 33 14.14 -1.62 -7.63
N GLN A 34 15.00 -2.03 -6.69
CA GLN A 34 14.72 -3.21 -5.87
C GLN A 34 13.54 -2.96 -4.94
N LEU A 35 13.44 -1.76 -4.35
CA LEU A 35 12.31 -1.37 -3.52
C LEU A 35 10.99 -1.43 -4.29
N ALA A 36 10.96 -0.85 -5.49
CA ALA A 36 9.78 -0.87 -6.35
C ALA A 36 9.38 -2.32 -6.72
N ASN A 37 10.34 -3.16 -7.08
CA ASN A 37 10.08 -4.57 -7.41
C ASN A 37 9.54 -5.35 -6.21
N LEU A 38 10.16 -5.19 -5.03
CA LEU A 38 9.69 -5.84 -3.80
C LEU A 38 8.28 -5.39 -3.41
N LEU A 39 7.99 -4.11 -3.59
CA LEU A 39 6.66 -3.56 -3.34
C LEU A 39 5.63 -4.17 -4.30
N VAL A 40 5.94 -4.28 -5.59
CA VAL A 40 5.05 -4.95 -6.56
C VAL A 40 4.80 -6.40 -6.18
N LEU A 41 5.84 -7.14 -5.79
CA LEU A 41 5.69 -8.53 -5.34
C LEU A 41 4.82 -8.62 -4.08
N SER A 42 5.01 -7.71 -3.13
CA SER A 42 4.22 -7.66 -1.89
C SER A 42 2.75 -7.38 -2.18
N VAL A 43 2.45 -6.37 -3.01
CA VAL A 43 1.09 -6.04 -3.45
C VAL A 43 0.43 -7.23 -4.14
N ARG A 44 1.14 -7.89 -5.06
CA ARG A 44 0.61 -9.07 -5.77
C ARG A 44 0.33 -10.23 -4.82
N SER A 45 1.18 -10.44 -3.82
CA SER A 45 0.98 -11.46 -2.79
C SER A 45 -0.29 -11.19 -1.96
N GLU A 46 -0.53 -9.94 -1.56
CA GLU A 46 -1.75 -9.57 -0.82
C GLU A 46 -3.01 -9.72 -1.67
N ILE A 47 -2.95 -9.32 -2.94
CA ILE A 47 -4.04 -9.54 -3.91
C ILE A 47 -4.32 -11.03 -4.07
N GLU A 48 -3.29 -11.86 -4.23
CA GLU A 48 -3.44 -13.31 -4.33
C GLU A 48 -4.10 -13.89 -3.08
N LYS A 49 -3.67 -13.49 -1.88
CA LYS A 49 -4.29 -13.93 -0.62
C LYS A 49 -5.77 -13.61 -0.54
N HIS A 50 -6.17 -12.41 -0.98
CA HIS A 50 -7.58 -12.03 -1.06
C HIS A 50 -8.35 -12.94 -2.03
N TYR A 51 -7.83 -13.16 -3.24
CA TYR A 51 -8.49 -13.99 -4.25
C TYR A 51 -8.47 -15.50 -3.95
N LEU A 52 -7.60 -15.97 -3.05
CA LEU A 52 -7.66 -17.36 -2.57
C LEU A 52 -9.00 -17.66 -1.86
N GLY A 53 -9.68 -16.65 -1.32
CA GLY A 53 -11.03 -16.77 -0.76
C GLY A 53 -11.06 -17.65 0.50
N TRP A 54 -10.02 -17.58 1.33
CA TRP A 54 -10.00 -18.29 2.60
C TRP A 54 -11.01 -17.68 3.56
N CYS A 55 -11.86 -18.52 4.14
CA CYS A 55 -12.82 -18.14 5.16
C CYS A 55 -12.50 -18.85 6.46
N ARG A 56 -12.72 -18.18 7.59
CA ARG A 56 -12.59 -18.72 8.94
C ARG A 56 -13.92 -18.62 9.67
N CYS A 57 -14.28 -19.67 10.40
CA CYS A 57 -15.44 -19.65 11.27
C CYS A 57 -15.22 -18.69 12.44
N VAL A 58 -16.23 -17.86 12.72
CA VAL A 58 -16.19 -16.87 13.83
C VAL A 58 -16.24 -17.54 15.20
N ASP A 59 -16.84 -18.73 15.29
CA ASP A 59 -16.93 -19.49 16.53
C ASP A 59 -15.55 -20.06 16.90
N PRO A 60 -14.95 -19.62 18.03
CA PRO A 60 -13.62 -20.08 18.44
C PRO A 60 -13.58 -21.57 18.80
N SER A 61 -14.73 -22.19 19.13
CA SER A 61 -14.80 -23.63 19.38
C SER A 61 -14.77 -24.45 18.09
N CYS A 62 -15.17 -23.87 16.95
CA CYS A 62 -15.10 -24.53 15.65
C CYS A 62 -13.76 -24.25 14.96
N GLY A 63 -13.41 -22.97 14.79
CA GLY A 63 -12.15 -22.54 14.19
C GLY A 63 -11.89 -23.01 12.75
N LEU A 64 -12.88 -23.61 12.07
CA LEU A 64 -12.69 -24.17 10.73
C LEU A 64 -12.21 -23.08 9.75
N ARG A 65 -11.14 -23.41 9.02
CA ARG A 65 -10.61 -22.61 7.92
C ARG A 65 -10.81 -23.36 6.61
N THR A 66 -11.60 -22.81 5.68
CA THR A 66 -11.91 -23.46 4.40
C THR A 66 -12.04 -22.46 3.25
N ARG A 67 -11.84 -22.92 2.02
CA ARG A 67 -12.13 -22.20 0.77
C ARG A 67 -13.50 -22.56 0.19
N GLN A 68 -14.21 -23.49 0.82
CA GLN A 68 -15.52 -23.99 0.38
C GLN A 68 -16.54 -23.78 1.51
N PRO A 69 -16.88 -22.53 1.86
CA PRO A 69 -17.94 -22.27 2.81
C PRO A 69 -19.32 -22.57 2.19
N LEU A 70 -20.33 -22.72 3.05
CA LEU A 70 -21.72 -22.83 2.61
C LEU A 70 -22.31 -21.43 2.41
N VAL A 71 -23.01 -21.18 1.31
CA VAL A 71 -23.76 -19.92 1.10
C VAL A 71 -25.25 -20.18 1.29
N LYS A 72 -25.88 -19.49 2.25
CA LYS A 72 -27.33 -19.61 2.51
C LYS A 72 -27.90 -18.26 2.96
N HIS A 73 -29.01 -17.83 2.36
CA HIS A 73 -29.66 -16.53 2.63
C HIS A 73 -28.69 -15.33 2.54
N ASN A 74 -27.88 -15.28 1.48
CA ASN A 74 -26.84 -14.26 1.27
C ASN A 74 -25.82 -14.15 2.42
N GLN A 75 -25.61 -15.23 3.17
CA GLN A 75 -24.61 -15.31 4.23
C GLN A 75 -23.67 -16.49 4.02
N ILE A 76 -22.39 -16.26 4.28
CA ILE A 76 -21.36 -17.29 4.33
C ILE A 76 -21.45 -18.00 5.70
N ARG A 77 -21.61 -19.32 5.68
CA ARG A 77 -21.85 -20.17 6.86
C ARG A 77 -20.87 -21.32 6.92
N CYS A 78 -20.64 -21.77 8.15
CA CYS A 78 -19.81 -22.94 8.41
C CYS A 78 -20.46 -24.20 7.79
N PRO A 79 -19.72 -25.02 7.04
CA PRO A 79 -20.22 -26.29 6.50
C PRO A 79 -20.29 -27.43 7.54
N VAL A 80 -19.76 -27.22 8.76
CA VAL A 80 -19.81 -28.23 9.84
C VAL A 80 -21.25 -28.37 10.33
N THR A 81 -21.75 -29.61 10.41
CA THR A 81 -23.17 -29.93 10.71
C THR A 81 -23.69 -29.32 12.01
N ASP A 82 -22.86 -29.30 13.06
CA ASP A 82 -23.24 -28.78 14.38
C ASP A 82 -22.87 -27.30 14.58
N CYS A 83 -22.21 -26.68 13.60
CA CYS A 83 -21.81 -25.28 13.67
C CYS A 83 -22.77 -24.39 12.86
N LYS A 84 -23.52 -23.53 13.54
CA LYS A 84 -24.45 -22.57 12.90
C LYS A 84 -23.84 -21.17 12.71
N ALA A 85 -22.58 -20.99 13.10
CA ALA A 85 -21.89 -19.72 13.04
C ALA A 85 -21.64 -19.26 11.60
N LYS A 86 -21.52 -17.95 11.44
CA LYS A 86 -21.08 -17.34 10.20
C LYS A 86 -19.59 -17.61 9.99
N MET A 87 -19.17 -17.56 8.74
CA MET A 87 -17.76 -17.49 8.40
C MET A 87 -17.45 -16.12 7.85
N GLU A 88 -16.24 -15.65 8.11
CA GLU A 88 -15.70 -14.40 7.60
C GLU A 88 -14.51 -14.69 6.71
N GLU A 89 -14.35 -13.89 5.66
CA GLU A 89 -13.14 -13.92 4.83
C GLU A 89 -11.93 -13.54 5.70
N GLU A 90 -10.86 -14.34 5.63
CA GLU A 90 -9.62 -14.07 6.34
C GLU A 90 -8.96 -12.78 5.83
N VAL A 91 -9.06 -12.53 4.53
CA VAL A 91 -8.63 -11.29 3.89
C VAL A 91 -9.81 -10.72 3.11
N SER A 92 -10.52 -9.76 3.71
CA SER A 92 -11.62 -9.07 3.05
C SER A 92 -11.14 -8.02 2.05
N ALA A 93 -12.00 -7.63 1.12
CA ALA A 93 -11.72 -6.54 0.19
C ALA A 93 -11.42 -5.20 0.89
N ALA A 94 -12.01 -4.98 2.07
CA ALA A 94 -11.71 -3.80 2.90
C ALA A 94 -10.29 -3.88 3.48
N HIS A 95 -9.87 -5.05 3.97
CA HIS A 95 -8.52 -5.26 4.48
C HIS A 95 -7.46 -5.04 3.39
N LEU A 96 -7.67 -5.62 2.20
CA LEU A 96 -6.79 -5.42 1.05
C LEU A 96 -6.67 -3.93 0.69
N TYR A 97 -7.80 -3.21 0.64
CA TYR A 97 -7.81 -1.79 0.35
C TYR A 97 -7.02 -0.96 1.38
N THR A 98 -7.23 -1.22 2.68
CA THR A 98 -6.47 -0.57 3.75
C THR A 98 -4.97 -0.85 3.64
N GLN A 99 -4.59 -2.09 3.29
CA GLN A 99 -3.19 -2.47 3.11
C GLN A 99 -2.54 -1.72 1.94
N LEU A 100 -3.23 -1.60 0.81
CA LEU A 100 -2.74 -0.84 -0.35
C LEU A 100 -2.63 0.66 -0.04
N LYS A 101 -3.60 1.23 0.67
CA LYS A 101 -3.54 2.63 1.14
C LYS A 101 -2.38 2.85 2.10
N TYR A 102 -2.12 1.91 3.00
CA TYR A 102 -0.96 1.95 3.88
C TYR A 102 0.33 1.99 3.06
N TYR A 103 0.50 1.09 2.08
CA TYR A 103 1.68 1.13 1.21
C TYR A 103 1.83 2.45 0.47
N LYS A 104 0.73 3.04 -0.04
CA LYS A 104 0.77 4.36 -0.67
C LYS A 104 1.28 5.42 0.31
N SER A 105 0.74 5.44 1.53
CA SER A 105 1.11 6.44 2.55
C SER A 105 2.59 6.41 2.97
N LEU A 106 3.27 5.27 2.81
CA LEU A 106 4.71 5.16 3.09
C LEU A 106 5.57 5.99 2.13
N PHE A 107 5.05 6.32 0.95
CA PHE A 107 5.77 7.07 -0.09
C PHE A 107 5.18 8.46 -0.32
N ASP A 108 4.15 8.85 0.44
CA ASP A 108 3.54 10.17 0.38
C ASP A 108 4.39 11.16 1.18
N VAL A 109 5.32 11.80 0.46
CA VAL A 109 6.24 12.79 1.02
C VAL A 109 5.52 14.05 1.47
N ASP A 110 4.44 14.43 0.80
CA ASP A 110 3.72 15.66 1.12
C ASP A 110 2.99 15.51 2.46
N SER A 111 2.27 14.40 2.65
CA SER A 111 1.68 14.06 3.95
C SER A 111 2.72 13.97 5.07
N ALA A 112 3.90 13.38 4.79
CA ALA A 112 4.98 13.30 5.78
C ALA A 112 5.53 14.68 6.17
N ILE A 113 5.66 15.60 5.22
CA ILE A 113 6.09 16.99 5.48
C ILE A 113 5.07 17.73 6.35
N GLU A 114 3.77 17.53 6.10
CA GLU A 114 2.71 18.15 6.92
C GLU A 114 2.75 17.66 8.37
N VAL A 115 2.88 16.35 8.58
CA VAL A 115 2.98 15.74 9.92
C VAL A 115 4.20 16.24 10.69
N MET A 116 5.36 16.39 10.04
CA MET A 116 6.56 16.91 10.70
C MET A 116 6.42 18.38 11.13
N LYS A 117 5.76 19.20 10.29
CA LYS A 117 5.48 20.60 10.62
C LYS A 117 4.58 20.73 11.85
N GLU A 118 3.58 19.85 11.96
CA GLU A 118 2.72 19.79 13.13
C GLU A 118 3.47 19.32 14.38
N ALA A 119 4.38 18.35 14.24
CA ALA A 119 5.20 17.81 15.32
C ALA A 119 6.32 18.75 15.81
N LYS A 120 6.60 19.85 15.10
CA LYS A 120 7.72 20.79 15.38
C LYS A 120 9.11 20.12 15.38
N GLU A 121 9.26 18.99 14.69
CA GLU A 121 10.54 18.30 14.47
C GLU A 121 11.22 18.76 13.17
N ASP A 122 10.92 19.98 12.74
CA ASP A 122 11.39 20.59 11.50
C ASP A 122 12.86 21.01 11.59
N THR A 123 13.79 20.06 11.46
CA THR A 123 15.14 20.46 11.06
C THR A 123 15.13 20.78 9.56
N ALA A 124 15.67 21.95 9.18
CA ALA A 124 15.75 22.37 7.78
C ALA A 124 16.43 21.32 6.88
N MET A 125 17.32 20.52 7.46
CA MET A 125 18.02 19.43 6.79
C MET A 125 17.10 18.25 6.44
N ASN A 126 16.24 17.80 7.38
CA ASN A 126 15.29 16.72 7.13
C ASN A 126 14.27 17.11 6.05
N LEU A 127 13.78 18.35 6.09
CA LEU A 127 12.86 18.86 5.07
C LEU A 127 13.52 18.95 3.68
N ALA A 128 14.78 19.38 3.61
CA ALA A 128 15.51 19.43 2.34
C ALA A 128 15.73 18.02 1.76
N GLN A 129 16.06 17.04 2.59
CA GLN A 129 16.23 15.64 2.19
C GLN A 129 14.92 15.01 1.69
N LEU A 130 13.80 15.22 2.39
CA LEU A 130 12.49 14.73 1.93
C LEU A 130 12.08 15.34 0.59
N ASN A 131 12.23 16.67 0.44
CA ASN A 131 11.95 17.35 -0.82
C ASN A 131 12.79 16.81 -1.99
N ALA A 132 14.06 16.46 -1.74
CA ALA A 132 14.91 15.84 -2.73
C ALA A 132 14.44 14.42 -3.13
N CYS A 133 13.83 13.68 -2.20
CA CYS A 133 13.32 12.33 -2.44
C CYS A 133 11.94 12.29 -3.10
N LYS A 134 11.20 13.40 -3.10
CA LYS A 134 9.84 13.52 -3.60
C LYS A 134 9.64 12.92 -5.00
N MET A 135 10.53 13.23 -5.94
CA MET A 135 10.44 12.71 -7.31
C MET A 135 10.68 11.20 -7.40
N THR A 136 11.53 10.66 -6.53
CA THR A 136 11.88 9.23 -6.52
C THR A 136 10.78 8.41 -5.88
N PHE A 137 10.26 8.86 -4.73
CA PHE A 137 9.13 8.22 -4.05
C PHE A 137 7.82 8.37 -4.81
N GLY A 138 7.59 9.50 -5.49
CA GLY A 138 6.43 9.67 -6.37
C GLY A 138 6.36 8.64 -7.51
N LYS A 139 7.51 8.14 -8.00
CA LYS A 139 7.52 7.03 -8.97
C LYS A 139 7.04 5.73 -8.34
N VAL A 140 7.45 5.43 -7.11
CA VAL A 140 7.02 4.22 -6.39
C VAL A 140 5.54 4.32 -6.01
N GLU A 141 5.11 5.49 -5.56
CA GLU A 141 3.72 5.79 -5.27
C GLU A 141 2.83 5.58 -6.50
N SER A 142 3.25 6.05 -7.68
CA SER A 142 2.49 5.88 -8.94
C SER A 142 2.23 4.41 -9.30
N ILE A 143 3.14 3.51 -8.93
CA ILE A 143 2.96 2.06 -9.12
C ILE A 143 1.79 1.58 -8.25
N ILE A 144 1.76 1.97 -6.97
CA ILE A 144 0.68 1.61 -6.03
C ILE A 144 -0.64 2.22 -6.49
N GLN A 145 -0.62 3.48 -6.94
CA GLN A 145 -1.78 4.16 -7.48
C GLN A 145 -2.41 3.37 -8.63
N SER A 146 -1.59 2.82 -9.54
CA SER A 146 -2.10 1.99 -10.65
C SER A 146 -2.82 0.70 -10.21
N PHE A 147 -2.54 0.20 -8.99
CA PHE A 147 -3.29 -0.90 -8.39
C PHE A 147 -4.55 -0.41 -7.68
N LEU A 148 -4.50 0.74 -7.00
CA LEU A 148 -5.66 1.37 -6.36
C LEU A 148 -6.72 1.82 -7.36
N ASP A 149 -6.33 2.35 -8.53
CA ASP A 149 -7.25 2.79 -9.59
C ASP A 149 -8.10 1.63 -10.16
N LYS A 150 -7.66 0.38 -9.97
CA LYS A 150 -8.42 -0.82 -10.36
C LYS A 150 -9.37 -1.29 -9.27
N ASN A 151 -9.23 -0.80 -8.05
CA ASN A 151 -10.07 -1.18 -6.93
C ASN A 151 -11.31 -0.28 -6.89
N GLU A 152 -12.49 -0.89 -7.03
CA GLU A 152 -13.77 -0.16 -6.98
C GLU A 152 -13.98 0.61 -5.67
N ARG A 153 -13.35 0.16 -4.57
CA ARG A 153 -13.44 0.80 -3.25
C ARG A 153 -12.76 2.17 -3.16
N GLU A 154 -11.90 2.53 -4.13
CA GLU A 154 -11.30 3.86 -4.19
C GLU A 154 -12.32 4.93 -4.62
N TYR A 155 -13.32 4.54 -5.43
CA TYR A 155 -14.29 5.46 -5.99
C TYR A 155 -15.65 5.30 -5.33
N VAL A 156 -16.26 6.44 -5.01
CA VAL A 156 -17.62 6.48 -4.46
C VAL A 156 -18.54 7.08 -5.51
N ASN A 157 -19.47 6.28 -6.04
CA ASN A 157 -20.48 6.77 -6.96
C ASN A 157 -21.55 7.57 -6.19
N LEU A 158 -21.35 8.89 -6.12
CA LEU A 158 -22.26 9.80 -5.42
C LEU A 158 -23.67 9.77 -6.01
N GLN A 159 -23.83 9.57 -7.33
CA GLN A 159 -25.14 9.47 -7.96
C GLN A 159 -25.93 8.27 -7.42
N SER A 160 -25.28 7.10 -7.33
CA SER A 160 -25.92 5.91 -6.75
C SER A 160 -26.19 6.05 -5.26
N LEU A 161 -25.36 6.79 -4.53
CA LEU A 161 -25.59 7.03 -3.10
C LEU A 161 -26.76 7.97 -2.88
N PHE A 162 -26.90 9.03 -3.68
CA PHE A 162 -27.91 10.07 -3.48
C PHE A 162 -29.13 9.94 -4.40
N SER A 163 -29.26 8.86 -5.17
CA SER A 163 -30.41 8.62 -6.05
C SER A 163 -31.75 8.57 -5.30
N PHE A 164 -31.74 8.31 -3.99
CA PHE A 164 -32.93 8.35 -3.15
C PHE A 164 -33.40 9.78 -2.82
N LEU A 165 -32.55 10.79 -2.97
CA LEU A 165 -32.89 12.21 -2.79
C LEU A 165 -33.52 12.84 -4.03
N GLU A 166 -33.46 12.16 -5.19
CA GLU A 166 -34.18 12.58 -6.39
C GLU A 166 -35.68 12.30 -6.22
N THR A 167 -36.34 13.13 -5.41
CA THR A 167 -37.80 13.24 -5.39
C THR A 167 -38.26 13.77 -6.74
N LYS A 168 -39.07 12.96 -7.43
CA LYS A 168 -39.85 13.38 -8.60
C LYS A 168 -40.80 14.53 -8.29
#